data_AF-A0A383E808-F1
#
_entry.id   AF-A0A383E808-F1
#
_cell.length_a   1.000
_cell.length_b   1.000
_cell.length_c   1.000
_cell.angle_alpha   90.00
_cell.angle_beta   90.00
_cell.angle_gamma   90.00
#
_symmetry.space_group_name_H-M   'P 1'
#
loop_
_entity.id
_entity.type
_entity.pdbx_description
1 polymer ?
#
loop_
_entity_poly.entity_id
_entity_poly.type
_entity_poly.pdbx_seq_one_letter_code
_entity_poly.pdbx_strand_id
1 'polypeptide(L)'
;QNTASASLALPIWPFTAILALVTIVAMPLVLGVPKRDGHTILLVLWQSIRWSGFKVMQFVNILVNAVTGRPKSVTKGTPVRKTRRRPQKSKDRVEPSLRRPHLGHTVMVEPKYARAGAREATERQGRLQLDKDVTELPPLNLLAGSDQPPVRTRLDKDGLKEDAQLLKSVLEEFNIHGKIIRSRQGPVVTRHELEPAPGTRSARVIALADDIARSMSAISARVAVVPEKNAI
;
A
#
# COMPACT_ATOMS: atom_id res chain seq x y z
N GLN A 1 -33.80 36.29 37.80
CA GLN A 1 -34.92 35.59 37.16
C GLN A 1 -34.58 35.45 35.68
N ASN A 2 -34.27 34.24 35.22
CA ASN A 2 -34.56 33.75 33.88
C ASN A 2 -34.23 32.25 33.85
N THR A 3 -35.29 31.49 33.61
CA THR A 3 -35.38 30.03 33.66
C THR A 3 -34.75 29.40 32.42
N ALA A 4 -33.82 28.48 32.63
CA ALA A 4 -33.33 27.58 31.59
C ALA A 4 -34.35 26.45 31.38
N SER A 5 -35.19 26.58 30.35
CA SER A 5 -35.95 25.45 29.82
C SER A 5 -35.09 24.72 28.79
N ALA A 6 -34.32 23.75 29.25
CA ALA A 6 -33.68 22.76 28.38
C ALA A 6 -34.76 21.80 27.87
N SER A 7 -35.22 22.01 26.64
CA SER A 7 -36.12 21.08 25.96
C SER A 7 -35.40 19.75 25.73
N LEU A 8 -35.85 18.70 26.43
CA LEU A 8 -35.39 17.33 26.23
C LEU A 8 -35.91 16.84 24.87
N ALA A 9 -35.18 17.10 23.80
CA ALA A 9 -35.52 16.61 22.47
C ALA A 9 -35.25 15.10 22.42
N LEU A 10 -36.29 14.31 22.71
CA LEU A 10 -36.27 12.87 22.47
C LEU A 10 -36.03 12.63 20.97
N PRO A 11 -35.06 11.79 20.58
CA PRO A 11 -34.81 11.52 19.16
C PRO A 11 -36.04 10.85 18.55
N ILE A 12 -36.58 11.43 17.47
CA ILE A 12 -37.77 10.95 16.74
C ILE A 12 -37.42 9.80 15.78
N TRP A 13 -36.12 9.53 15.59
CA TRP A 13 -35.61 8.48 14.72
C TRP A 13 -36.06 7.02 15.00
N PRO A 14 -36.41 6.57 16.23
CA PRO A 14 -36.97 5.23 16.39
C PRO A 14 -38.37 5.12 15.75
N PHE A 15 -39.18 6.17 15.79
CA PHE A 15 -40.49 6.18 15.14
C PHE A 15 -40.37 6.19 13.61
N THR A 16 -39.41 6.94 13.06
CA THR A 16 -39.17 6.91 11.60
C THR A 16 -38.58 5.58 11.14
N ALA A 17 -37.79 4.89 11.96
CA ALA A 17 -37.26 3.56 11.65
C ALA A 17 -38.37 2.50 11.62
N ILE A 18 -39.32 2.57 12.55
CA ILE A 18 -40.50 1.68 12.56
C ILE A 18 -41.36 1.95 11.33
N LEU A 19 -41.62 3.22 11.01
CA LEU A 19 -42.42 3.59 9.83
C LEU A 19 -41.76 3.14 8.52
N ALA A 20 -40.43 3.27 8.40
CA ALA A 20 -39.67 2.78 7.24
C ALA A 20 -39.70 1.25 7.11
N LEU A 21 -39.76 0.52 8.22
CA LEU A 21 -39.87 -0.93 8.20
C LEU A 21 -41.27 -1.37 7.73
N VAL A 22 -42.32 -0.67 8.19
CA VAL A 22 -43.71 -0.90 7.73
C VAL A 22 -43.85 -0.63 6.23
N THR A 23 -43.22 0.43 5.71
CA THR A 23 -43.26 0.72 4.27
C THR A 23 -42.50 -0.32 3.44
N ILE A 24 -41.34 -0.78 3.90
CA ILE A 24 -40.57 -1.84 3.22
C ILE A 24 -41.33 -3.18 3.19
N VAL A 25 -42.06 -3.51 4.26
CA VAL A 25 -42.88 -4.74 4.32
C VAL A 25 -44.13 -4.64 3.45
N ALA A 26 -44.73 -3.45 3.32
CA ALA A 26 -45.93 -3.23 2.50
C ALA A 26 -45.63 -3.09 0.99
N MET A 27 -44.44 -2.60 0.62
CA MET A 27 -44.04 -2.37 -0.78
C MET A 27 -44.16 -3.62 -1.70
N PRO A 28 -43.74 -4.84 -1.30
CA PRO A 28 -43.90 -6.02 -2.16
C PRO A 28 -45.36 -6.45 -2.36
N LEU A 29 -46.29 -6.04 -1.47
CA LEU A 29 -47.72 -6.32 -1.60
C LEU A 29 -48.38 -5.43 -2.68
N VAL A 30 -47.87 -4.20 -2.85
CA VAL A 30 -48.41 -3.20 -3.81
C VAL A 30 -47.87 -3.40 -5.23
N LEU A 31 -46.69 -4.01 -5.38
CA LEU A 31 -45.99 -4.17 -6.67
C LEU A 31 -46.18 -5.54 -7.35
N GLY A 32 -47.02 -6.44 -6.81
CA GLY A 32 -47.42 -7.66 -7.51
C GLY A 32 -46.26 -8.59 -7.88
N VAL A 33 -45.37 -8.87 -6.93
CA VAL A 33 -44.18 -9.72 -7.17
C VAL A 33 -44.57 -11.20 -7.32
N PRO A 34 -44.13 -11.91 -8.38
CA PRO A 34 -44.47 -13.31 -8.63
C PRO A 34 -43.88 -14.26 -7.58
N LYS A 35 -44.62 -15.33 -7.24
CA LYS A 35 -44.38 -16.30 -6.14
C LYS A 35 -43.10 -17.15 -6.24
N ARG A 36 -42.12 -16.82 -7.09
CA ARG A 36 -40.90 -17.63 -7.30
C ARG A 36 -39.67 -17.17 -6.51
N ASP A 37 -39.72 -16.01 -5.86
CA ASP A 37 -38.56 -15.44 -5.17
C ASP A 37 -38.73 -15.34 -3.65
N GLY A 38 -39.22 -16.41 -3.00
CA GLY A 38 -39.38 -16.43 -1.54
C GLY A 38 -38.05 -16.34 -0.78
N HIS A 39 -36.96 -16.82 -1.38
CA HIS A 39 -35.64 -16.86 -0.74
C HIS A 39 -34.97 -15.48 -0.65
N THR A 40 -35.18 -14.60 -1.64
CA THR A 40 -34.62 -13.24 -1.62
C THR A 40 -35.31 -12.37 -0.57
N ILE A 41 -36.62 -12.52 -0.40
CA ILE A 41 -37.40 -11.84 0.65
C ILE A 41 -36.90 -12.28 2.04
N LEU A 42 -36.64 -13.58 2.23
CA LEU A 42 -36.13 -14.11 3.50
C LEU A 42 -34.74 -13.56 3.83
N LEU A 43 -33.83 -13.47 2.85
CA LEU A 43 -32.49 -12.91 3.05
C LEU A 43 -32.52 -11.43 3.40
N VAL A 44 -33.35 -10.63 2.70
CA VAL A 44 -33.49 -9.19 3.00
C VAL A 44 -34.08 -8.97 4.39
N LEU A 45 -35.11 -9.74 4.75
CA LEU A 45 -35.73 -9.68 6.08
C LEU A 45 -34.72 -10.05 7.19
N TRP A 46 -33.92 -11.10 6.96
CA TRP A 46 -32.89 -11.53 7.90
C TRP A 46 -31.78 -10.48 8.04
N GLN A 47 -31.38 -9.83 6.95
CA GLN A 47 -30.36 -8.78 6.95
C GLN A 47 -30.84 -7.51 7.67
N SER A 48 -32.12 -7.14 7.53
CA SER A 48 -32.74 -6.03 8.24
C SER A 48 -32.85 -6.28 9.76
N ILE A 49 -33.23 -7.50 10.17
CA ILE A 49 -33.28 -7.87 11.60
C ILE A 49 -31.88 -7.84 12.22
N ARG A 50 -30.88 -8.38 11.50
CA ARG A 50 -29.48 -8.43 11.97
C ARG A 50 -28.88 -7.03 12.15
N TRP A 51 -29.18 -6.08 11.26
CA TRP A 51 -28.70 -4.70 11.37
C TRP A 51 -29.44 -3.86 12.41
N SER A 52 -30.76 -4.05 12.53
CA SER A 52 -31.58 -3.36 13.55
C SER A 52 -31.15 -3.75 14.97
N GLY A 53 -30.92 -5.05 15.23
CA GLY A 53 -30.46 -5.54 16.53
C GLY A 53 -29.11 -4.95 16.96
N PHE A 54 -28.15 -4.81 16.03
CA PHE A 54 -26.85 -4.22 16.32
C PHE A 54 -26.94 -2.75 16.74
N LYS A 55 -27.79 -1.96 16.07
CA LYS A 55 -28.02 -0.54 16.39
C LYS A 55 -28.69 -0.35 17.75
N VAL A 56 -29.64 -1.21 18.12
CA VAL A 56 -30.29 -1.18 19.45
C VAL A 56 -29.27 -1.51 20.55
N MET A 57 -28.43 -2.53 20.36
CA MET A 57 -27.40 -2.91 21.34
C MET A 57 -26.36 -1.80 21.56
N GLN A 58 -25.97 -1.10 20.48
CA GLN A 58 -25.08 0.07 20.60
C GLN A 58 -25.72 1.22 21.39
N PHE A 59 -27.04 1.44 21.25
CA PHE A 59 -27.74 2.46 22.02
C PHE A 59 -27.90 2.09 23.50
N VAL A 60 -28.20 0.83 23.80
CA VAL A 60 -28.21 0.32 25.20
C VAL A 60 -26.83 0.52 25.85
N ASN A 61 -25.74 0.24 25.13
CA ASN A 61 -24.38 0.47 25.64
C ASN A 61 -24.08 1.95 25.91
N ILE A 62 -24.58 2.86 25.06
CA ILE A 62 -24.48 4.32 25.28
C ILE A 62 -25.28 4.74 26.52
N LEU A 63 -26.49 4.20 26.71
CA LEU A 63 -27.34 4.53 27.85
C LEU A 63 -26.79 3.99 29.17
N VAL A 64 -26.24 2.76 29.17
CA VAL A 64 -25.55 2.19 30.33
C VAL A 64 -24.32 3.02 30.71
N ASN A 65 -23.53 3.47 29.73
CA ASN A 65 -22.39 4.35 29.98
C ASN A 65 -22.81 5.77 30.44
N ALA A 66 -23.99 6.25 30.03
CA ALA A 66 -24.55 7.52 30.49
C ALA A 66 -25.07 7.47 31.93
N VAL A 67 -25.59 6.32 32.37
CA VAL A 67 -26.12 6.12 33.74
C VAL A 67 -25.03 5.71 34.74
N THR A 68 -23.94 5.07 34.29
CA THR A 68 -22.85 4.60 35.17
C THR A 68 -21.57 5.44 35.14
N GLY A 69 -21.48 6.42 34.23
CA GLY A 69 -20.32 7.31 34.09
C GLY A 69 -20.29 8.45 35.13
N ARG A 70 -19.43 8.32 36.13
CA ARG A 70 -19.11 9.40 37.09
C ARG A 70 -18.45 10.60 36.39
N PRO A 71 -18.79 11.86 36.73
CA PRO A 71 -18.22 13.04 36.06
C PRO A 71 -16.76 13.28 36.47
N LYS A 72 -15.88 13.46 35.47
CA LYS A 72 -14.51 13.96 35.67
C LYS A 72 -14.59 15.46 35.97
N SER A 73 -14.34 15.84 37.23
CA SER A 73 -14.24 17.23 37.65
C SER A 73 -12.95 17.87 37.12
N VAL A 74 -13.12 18.96 36.39
CA VAL A 74 -12.07 19.88 35.94
C VAL A 74 -11.77 20.86 37.06
N THR A 75 -10.52 20.95 37.52
CA THR A 75 -10.07 22.02 38.43
C THR A 75 -8.84 22.73 37.85
N LYS A 76 -9.03 24.02 37.56
CA LYS A 76 -7.96 25.02 37.29
C LYS A 76 -7.38 25.51 38.63
N GLY A 77 -6.08 25.75 38.70
CA GLY A 77 -5.43 26.40 39.86
C GLY A 77 -3.92 26.66 39.67
N THR A 78 -3.53 27.92 39.89
CA THR A 78 -2.26 28.67 39.72
C THR A 78 -1.12 28.19 40.67
N PRO A 79 0.18 28.54 40.44
CA PRO A 79 1.33 27.80 40.96
C PRO A 79 1.83 28.30 42.33
N VAL A 80 2.38 27.40 43.15
CA VAL A 80 3.12 27.73 44.37
C VAL A 80 4.40 26.89 44.49
N ARG A 81 5.51 27.60 44.68
CA ARG A 81 6.89 27.12 44.89
C ARG A 81 7.16 26.90 46.39
N LYS A 82 7.77 25.77 46.76
CA LYS A 82 8.68 25.47 47.90
C LYS A 82 8.54 23.98 48.27
N THR A 83 9.48 23.21 48.81
CA THR A 83 10.95 23.15 48.89
C THR A 83 11.25 21.75 49.47
N ARG A 84 12.31 21.08 48.98
CA ARG A 84 13.05 19.93 49.56
C ARG A 84 12.29 18.70 50.12
N ARG A 85 12.60 17.52 49.57
CA ARG A 85 13.57 16.54 50.13
C ARG A 85 13.60 15.27 49.24
N ARG A 86 14.80 14.90 48.76
CA ARG A 86 15.09 13.61 48.08
C ARG A 86 14.88 12.45 49.07
N PRO A 87 14.43 11.30 48.57
CA PRO A 87 15.23 10.09 48.70
C PRO A 87 15.66 9.60 47.32
N GLN A 88 16.94 9.25 47.25
CA GLN A 88 17.66 8.81 46.08
C GLN A 88 17.27 7.36 45.78
N LYS A 89 16.57 7.11 44.66
CA LYS A 89 16.46 5.78 44.07
C LYS A 89 17.17 5.85 42.71
N SER A 90 18.41 5.42 42.69
CA SER A 90 19.18 5.21 41.46
C SER A 90 18.45 4.16 40.62
N LYS A 91 17.69 4.62 39.62
CA LYS A 91 17.47 3.82 38.42
C LYS A 91 18.66 4.13 37.53
N ASP A 92 19.59 3.18 37.42
CA ASP A 92 20.58 3.21 36.35
C ASP A 92 19.82 3.43 35.05
N ARG A 93 20.12 4.54 34.40
CA ARG A 93 19.63 4.84 33.07
C ARG A 93 20.34 3.87 32.15
N VAL A 94 19.71 2.72 31.91
CA VAL A 94 19.99 1.93 30.72
C VAL A 94 19.60 2.84 29.56
N GLU A 95 20.59 3.44 28.89
CA GLU A 95 20.35 4.03 27.58
C GLU A 95 19.64 2.97 26.75
N PRO A 96 18.52 3.29 26.09
CA PRO A 96 18.02 2.41 25.05
C PRO A 96 19.13 2.42 24.00
N SER A 97 19.93 1.35 23.98
CA SER A 97 20.80 1.10 22.85
C SER A 97 19.86 1.10 21.65
N LEU A 98 20.03 2.11 20.79
CA LEU A 98 19.42 2.12 19.48
C LEU A 98 19.73 0.74 18.91
N ARG A 99 18.70 -0.11 18.77
CA ARG A 99 18.80 -1.30 17.93
C ARG A 99 19.28 -0.75 16.60
N ARG A 100 20.58 -0.89 16.33
CA ARG A 100 21.12 -0.73 14.99
C ARG A 100 20.19 -1.59 14.15
N PRO A 101 19.49 -1.03 13.15
CA PRO A 101 18.76 -1.88 12.23
C PRO A 101 19.83 -2.85 11.74
N HIS A 102 19.68 -4.12 12.07
CA HIS A 102 20.41 -5.13 11.35
C HIS A 102 19.97 -4.91 9.92
N LEU A 103 20.83 -4.28 9.11
CA LEU A 103 20.80 -4.42 7.67
C LEU A 103 21.01 -5.92 7.43
N GLY A 104 19.96 -6.69 7.68
CA GLY A 104 19.74 -7.92 7.00
C GLY A 104 19.72 -7.49 5.56
N HIS A 105 20.83 -7.71 4.88
CA HIS A 105 20.81 -7.85 3.44
C HIS A 105 19.83 -9.00 3.21
N THR A 106 18.55 -8.71 3.10
CA THR A 106 17.64 -9.59 2.39
C THR A 106 18.20 -9.55 0.98
N VAL A 107 19.12 -10.47 0.71
CA VAL A 107 19.54 -10.80 -0.63
C VAL A 107 18.25 -11.28 -1.26
N MET A 108 17.54 -10.37 -1.91
CA MET A 108 16.51 -10.74 -2.87
C MET A 108 17.26 -11.57 -3.91
N VAL A 109 17.21 -12.88 -3.74
CA VAL A 109 17.65 -13.83 -4.75
C VAL A 109 16.64 -13.65 -5.87
N GLU A 110 17.01 -12.81 -6.83
CA GLU A 110 16.27 -12.65 -8.06
C GLU A 110 16.14 -14.06 -8.68
N PRO A 111 14.91 -14.60 -8.81
CA PRO A 111 14.75 -15.95 -9.29
C PRO A 111 15.30 -16.01 -10.71
N LYS A 112 16.19 -16.98 -10.97
CA LYS A 112 16.84 -17.19 -12.27
C LYS A 112 15.86 -17.38 -13.44
N TYR A 113 14.58 -17.61 -13.16
CA TYR A 113 13.50 -17.75 -14.13
C TYR A 113 12.20 -17.16 -13.57
N ALA A 114 11.42 -16.51 -14.42
CA ALA A 114 10.02 -16.25 -14.12
C ALA A 114 9.32 -17.61 -13.96
N ARG A 115 8.72 -17.85 -12.78
CA ARG A 115 7.95 -19.07 -12.56
C ARG A 115 6.70 -19.01 -13.42
N ALA A 116 6.38 -20.12 -14.10
CA ALA A 116 5.13 -20.27 -14.82
C ALA A 116 3.95 -19.92 -13.88
N GLY A 117 3.01 -19.13 -14.39
CA GLY A 117 1.86 -18.70 -13.60
C GLY A 117 0.98 -19.88 -13.21
N ALA A 118 0.27 -19.80 -12.08
CA ALA A 118 -0.66 -20.84 -11.66
C ALA A 118 -1.69 -21.19 -12.75
N ARG A 119 -2.15 -20.17 -13.49
CA ARG A 119 -3.07 -20.32 -14.63
C ARG A 119 -2.47 -21.12 -15.78
N GLU A 120 -1.21 -20.85 -16.14
CA GLU A 120 -0.51 -21.58 -17.20
C GLU A 120 -0.37 -23.07 -16.85
N ALA A 121 -0.08 -23.38 -15.58
CA ALA A 121 -0.01 -24.75 -15.11
C ALA A 121 -1.37 -25.46 -15.21
N THR A 122 -2.47 -24.79 -14.83
CA THR A 122 -3.83 -25.35 -14.93
C THR A 122 -4.29 -25.53 -16.37
N GLU A 123 -4.02 -24.58 -17.27
CA GLU A 123 -4.42 -24.69 -18.67
C GLU A 123 -3.62 -25.78 -19.42
N ARG A 124 -2.33 -25.97 -19.09
CA ARG A 124 -1.54 -27.10 -19.61
C ARG A 124 -2.08 -28.47 -19.23
N GLN A 125 -2.77 -28.56 -18.09
CA GLN A 125 -3.36 -29.81 -17.62
C GLN A 125 -4.71 -30.12 -18.28
N GLY A 126 -5.34 -29.14 -18.93
CA GLY A 126 -6.68 -29.26 -19.54
C GLY A 126 -7.79 -29.39 -18.49
N ARG A 127 -8.87 -28.60 -18.62
CA ARG A 127 -10.04 -28.71 -17.73
C ARG A 127 -11.16 -29.47 -18.44
N LEU A 128 -11.69 -30.51 -17.80
CA LEU A 128 -12.89 -31.20 -18.27
C LEU A 128 -14.14 -30.35 -17.97
N GLN A 129 -14.91 -30.02 -19.01
CA GLN A 129 -16.14 -29.23 -18.90
C GLN A 129 -17.30 -30.12 -18.42
N LEU A 130 -17.53 -30.18 -17.11
CA LEU A 130 -18.61 -30.98 -16.52
C LEU A 130 -19.88 -30.15 -16.25
N ASP A 131 -19.77 -28.82 -16.20
CA ASP A 131 -20.87 -27.90 -15.89
C ASP A 131 -21.14 -26.95 -17.08
N LYS A 132 -22.40 -26.86 -17.54
CA LYS A 132 -22.80 -26.12 -18.75
C LYS A 132 -22.92 -24.61 -18.60
N ASP A 133 -22.93 -24.08 -17.36
CA ASP A 133 -23.24 -22.67 -17.09
C ASP A 133 -22.02 -21.82 -16.69
N VAL A 134 -20.80 -22.31 -16.93
CA VAL A 134 -19.57 -21.60 -16.56
C VAL A 134 -19.02 -20.81 -17.75
N THR A 135 -18.97 -19.49 -17.63
CA THR A 135 -18.28 -18.63 -18.62
C THR A 135 -16.78 -18.94 -18.62
N GLU A 136 -16.25 -19.33 -19.78
CA GLU A 136 -14.84 -19.70 -19.93
C GLU A 136 -13.96 -18.51 -20.28
N LEU A 137 -12.75 -18.47 -19.72
CA LEU A 137 -11.74 -17.49 -20.09
C LEU A 137 -11.05 -17.93 -21.39
N PRO A 138 -10.64 -16.98 -22.25
CA PRO A 138 -9.91 -17.31 -23.47
C PRO A 138 -8.58 -18.00 -23.13
N PRO A 139 -8.20 -19.07 -23.87
CA PRO A 139 -7.00 -19.85 -23.56
C PRO A 139 -5.72 -19.06 -23.83
N LEU A 140 -4.67 -19.33 -23.03
CA LEU A 140 -3.36 -18.68 -23.15
C LEU A 140 -2.63 -19.03 -24.45
N ASN A 141 -3.02 -20.11 -25.14
CA ASN A 141 -2.48 -20.48 -26.46
C ASN A 141 -2.81 -19.47 -27.57
N LEU A 142 -3.70 -18.50 -27.30
CA LEU A 142 -3.92 -17.36 -28.20
C LEU A 142 -2.76 -16.34 -28.15
N LEU A 143 -1.93 -16.38 -27.10
CA LEU A 143 -0.71 -15.60 -27.03
C LEU A 143 0.37 -16.31 -27.85
N ALA A 144 1.09 -15.55 -28.67
CA ALA A 144 2.30 -16.07 -29.30
C ALA A 144 3.30 -16.49 -28.21
N GLY A 145 3.86 -17.70 -28.34
CA GLY A 145 4.94 -18.15 -27.46
C GLY A 145 6.12 -17.21 -27.54
N SER A 146 6.95 -17.16 -26.49
CA SER A 146 8.26 -16.52 -26.61
C SER A 146 9.16 -17.41 -27.46
N ASP A 147 9.27 -17.12 -28.76
CA ASP A 147 10.14 -17.87 -29.70
C ASP A 147 11.63 -17.78 -29.34
N GLN A 148 12.00 -16.82 -28.48
CA GLN A 148 13.35 -16.71 -28.00
C GLN A 148 13.59 -17.63 -26.79
N PRO A 149 14.61 -18.52 -26.86
CA PRO A 149 15.06 -19.22 -25.67
C PRO A 149 15.39 -18.17 -24.60
N PRO A 150 15.11 -18.44 -23.30
CA PRO A 150 15.39 -17.48 -22.25
C PRO A 150 16.83 -17.03 -22.41
N VAL A 151 17.04 -15.75 -22.75
CA VAL A 151 18.36 -15.21 -23.03
C VAL A 151 19.15 -15.41 -21.75
N ARG A 152 19.97 -16.46 -21.74
CA ARG A 152 20.94 -16.71 -20.69
C ARG A 152 22.07 -15.74 -20.97
N THR A 153 21.82 -14.45 -20.76
CA THR A 153 22.88 -13.45 -20.73
C THR A 153 23.75 -13.88 -19.56
N ARG A 154 24.81 -14.64 -19.85
CA ARG A 154 25.88 -14.86 -18.88
C ARG A 154 26.33 -13.46 -18.53
N LEU A 155 26.11 -13.07 -17.28
CA LEU A 155 26.53 -11.78 -16.76
C LEU A 155 28.05 -11.71 -16.94
N ASP A 156 28.50 -11.02 -17.98
CA ASP A 156 29.90 -10.75 -18.20
C ASP A 156 30.30 -9.63 -17.23
N LYS A 157 30.86 -10.04 -16.10
CA LYS A 157 31.24 -9.12 -15.03
C LYS A 157 32.40 -8.22 -15.43
N ASP A 158 33.22 -8.65 -16.38
CA ASP A 158 34.41 -7.89 -16.77
C ASP A 158 34.05 -6.87 -17.85
N GLY A 159 33.27 -7.26 -18.87
CA GLY A 159 32.67 -6.29 -19.81
C GLY A 159 31.84 -5.20 -19.10
N LEU A 160 31.03 -5.58 -18.10
CA LEU A 160 30.25 -4.62 -17.32
C LEU A 160 31.10 -3.62 -16.51
N LYS A 161 32.34 -3.99 -16.14
CA LYS A 161 33.28 -3.08 -15.47
C LYS A 161 33.95 -2.16 -16.47
N GLU A 162 34.35 -2.67 -17.63
CA GLU A 162 34.94 -1.89 -18.71
C GLU A 162 33.96 -0.80 -19.18
N ASP A 163 32.70 -1.16 -19.42
CA ASP A 163 31.63 -0.22 -19.76
C ASP A 163 31.44 0.86 -18.68
N ALA A 164 31.52 0.46 -17.40
CA ALA A 164 31.41 1.40 -16.29
C ALA A 164 32.61 2.35 -16.19
N GLN A 165 33.81 1.89 -16.55
CA GLN A 165 35.01 2.73 -16.64
C GLN A 165 34.91 3.70 -17.82
N LEU A 166 34.43 3.24 -18.97
CA LEU A 166 34.16 4.08 -20.13
C LEU A 166 33.16 5.18 -19.78
N LEU A 167 32.03 4.82 -19.16
CA LEU A 167 31.03 5.79 -18.70
C LEU A 167 31.63 6.82 -17.73
N LYS A 168 32.51 6.39 -16.82
CA LYS A 168 33.20 7.32 -15.91
C LYS A 168 34.04 8.34 -16.69
N SER A 169 34.82 7.90 -17.67
CA SER A 169 35.64 8.78 -18.52
C SER A 169 34.79 9.75 -19.32
N VAL A 170 33.67 9.29 -19.89
CA VAL A 170 32.72 10.15 -20.64
C VAL A 170 32.10 11.21 -19.72
N LEU A 171 31.68 10.84 -18.51
CA LEU A 171 31.13 11.79 -17.55
C LEU A 171 32.16 12.85 -17.12
N GLU A 172 33.43 12.45 -16.98
CA GLU A 172 34.53 13.36 -16.65
C GLU A 172 34.77 14.39 -17.76
N GLU A 173 34.63 14.02 -19.04
CA GLU A 173 34.74 14.94 -20.19
C GLU A 173 33.69 16.07 -20.15
N PHE A 174 32.48 15.76 -19.65
CA PHE A 174 31.42 16.77 -19.42
C PHE A 174 31.56 17.52 -18.08
N ASN A 175 32.68 17.34 -17.37
CA ASN A 175 32.93 17.92 -16.06
C ASN A 175 31.84 17.51 -15.05
N ILE A 176 31.38 16.26 -15.13
CA ILE A 176 30.51 15.60 -14.17
C ILE A 176 31.37 14.64 -13.36
N HIS A 177 31.76 15.09 -12.18
CA HIS A 177 32.51 14.25 -11.24
C HIS A 177 31.56 13.41 -10.41
N GLY A 178 31.96 12.17 -10.13
CA GLY A 178 31.17 11.24 -9.34
C GLY A 178 31.76 9.83 -9.38
N LYS A 179 31.02 8.89 -8.79
CA LYS A 179 31.41 7.48 -8.74
C LYS A 179 30.26 6.59 -9.19
N ILE A 180 30.56 5.61 -10.04
CA ILE A 180 29.62 4.53 -10.36
C ILE A 180 29.62 3.54 -9.20
N ILE A 181 28.49 3.43 -8.48
CA ILE A 181 28.37 2.59 -7.28
C ILE A 181 28.05 1.14 -7.68
N ARG A 182 27.13 0.97 -8.63
CA ARG A 182 26.58 -0.33 -9.02
C ARG A 182 26.23 -0.35 -10.49
N SER A 183 26.53 -1.46 -11.15
CA SER A 183 26.11 -1.75 -12.52
C SER A 183 25.23 -3.00 -12.51
N ARG A 184 24.08 -2.97 -13.18
CA ARG A 184 23.16 -4.11 -13.31
C ARG A 184 22.70 -4.23 -14.75
N GLN A 185 23.05 -5.34 -15.38
CA GLN A 185 22.59 -5.67 -16.72
C GLN A 185 21.18 -6.27 -16.64
N GLY A 186 20.24 -5.69 -17.38
CA GLY A 186 18.91 -6.24 -17.62
C GLY A 186 18.82 -6.88 -19.01
N PRO A 187 17.63 -7.39 -19.39
CA PRO A 187 17.43 -8.04 -20.70
C PRO A 187 17.65 -7.10 -21.90
N VAL A 188 17.27 -5.83 -21.76
CA VAL A 188 17.32 -4.83 -22.85
C VAL A 188 18.35 -3.74 -22.55
N VAL A 189 18.48 -3.33 -21.29
CA VAL A 189 19.30 -2.18 -20.89
C VAL A 189 20.18 -2.53 -19.70
N THR A 190 21.34 -1.89 -19.65
CA THR A 190 22.23 -1.90 -18.48
C THR A 190 22.02 -0.62 -17.68
N ARG A 191 21.82 -0.76 -16.36
CA ARG A 191 21.65 0.36 -15.45
C ARG A 191 22.93 0.57 -14.65
N HIS A 192 23.48 1.78 -14.71
CA HIS A 192 24.57 2.25 -13.87
C HIS A 192 24.03 3.25 -12.85
N GLU A 193 24.31 3.03 -11.56
CA GLU A 193 23.96 3.95 -10.47
C GLU A 193 25.14 4.90 -10.25
N LEU A 194 24.96 6.19 -10.56
CA LEU A 194 25.96 7.24 -10.38
C LEU A 194 25.70 8.00 -9.07
N GLU A 195 26.70 8.08 -8.21
CA GLU A 195 26.74 9.02 -7.09
C GLU A 195 27.51 10.28 -7.53
N PRO A 196 26.82 11.42 -7.72
CA PRO A 196 27.48 12.66 -8.14
C PRO A 196 28.32 13.23 -7.00
N ALA A 197 29.43 13.88 -7.37
CA ALA A 197 30.22 14.66 -6.42
C ALA A 197 29.40 15.83 -5.86
N PRO A 198 29.70 16.28 -4.61
CA PRO A 198 29.04 17.45 -4.03
C PRO A 198 29.14 18.67 -4.96
N GLY A 199 28.03 19.37 -5.17
CA GLY A 199 27.95 20.53 -6.06
C GLY A 199 27.50 20.23 -7.49
N THR A 200 27.50 18.97 -7.93
CA THR A 200 26.93 18.57 -9.22
C THR A 200 25.40 18.50 -9.12
N ARG A 201 24.69 19.31 -9.92
CA ARG A 201 23.22 19.30 -9.97
C ARG A 201 22.73 18.12 -10.81
N SER A 202 21.80 17.32 -10.28
CA SER A 202 21.21 16.18 -11.01
C SER A 202 20.56 16.59 -12.33
N ALA A 203 19.95 17.77 -12.38
CA ALA A 203 19.34 18.32 -13.60
C ALA A 203 20.34 18.48 -14.76
N ARG A 204 21.63 18.77 -14.46
CA ARG A 204 22.67 18.91 -15.47
C ARG A 204 22.98 17.57 -16.14
N VAL A 205 23.08 16.51 -15.33
CA VAL A 205 23.34 15.15 -15.83
C VAL A 205 22.17 14.66 -16.70
N ILE A 206 20.94 14.95 -16.28
CA ILE A 206 19.72 14.60 -17.02
C ILE A 206 19.68 15.30 -18.39
N ALA A 207 20.05 16.58 -18.44
CA ALA A 207 20.07 17.35 -19.69
C ALA A 207 21.12 16.86 -20.70
N LEU A 208 22.17 16.19 -20.24
CA LEU A 208 23.27 15.68 -21.07
C LEU A 208 23.04 14.24 -21.57
N ALA A 209 21.86 13.67 -21.37
CA ALA A 209 21.58 12.27 -21.72
C ALA A 209 21.93 11.93 -23.18
N ASP A 210 21.54 12.77 -24.14
CA ASP A 210 21.79 12.53 -25.56
C ASP A 210 23.28 12.65 -25.92
N ASP A 211 24.00 13.58 -25.29
CA ASP A 211 25.44 13.75 -25.49
C ASP A 211 26.23 12.59 -24.88
N ILE A 212 25.82 12.10 -23.69
CA ILE A 212 26.39 10.90 -23.07
C ILE A 212 26.16 9.68 -23.97
N ALA A 213 24.95 9.52 -24.53
CA ALA A 213 24.66 8.43 -25.46
C ALA A 213 25.57 8.48 -26.69
N ARG A 214 25.76 9.68 -27.25
CA ARG A 214 26.66 9.92 -28.39
C ARG A 214 28.10 9.53 -28.07
N SER A 215 28.65 9.99 -26.94
CA SER A 215 30.03 9.67 -26.54
C SER A 215 30.22 8.20 -26.15
N MET A 216 29.18 7.54 -25.65
CA MET A 216 29.18 6.11 -25.33
C MET A 216 28.94 5.20 -26.56
N SER A 217 28.72 5.76 -27.75
CA SER A 217 28.28 4.99 -28.93
C SER A 217 27.01 4.16 -28.66
N ALA A 218 26.14 4.64 -27.78
CA ALA A 218 24.85 4.03 -27.47
C ALA A 218 23.75 4.68 -28.32
N ILE A 219 22.70 3.91 -28.66
CA ILE A 219 21.55 4.42 -29.43
C ILE A 219 20.84 5.55 -28.66
N SER A 220 20.68 5.37 -27.35
CA SER A 220 20.09 6.38 -26.45
C SER A 220 20.51 6.10 -25.01
N ALA A 221 20.42 7.12 -24.16
CA ALA A 221 20.61 7.00 -22.73
C ALA A 221 19.42 7.60 -21.98
N ARG A 222 19.03 6.96 -20.87
CA ARG A 222 18.00 7.47 -19.97
C ARG A 222 18.62 7.78 -18.63
N VAL A 223 18.50 9.03 -18.20
CA VAL A 223 19.04 9.52 -16.93
C VAL A 223 17.88 9.98 -16.05
N ALA A 224 17.79 9.46 -14.83
CA ALA A 224 16.73 9.82 -13.89
C ALA A 224 17.19 9.60 -12.46
N VAL A 225 16.76 10.45 -11.53
CA VAL A 225 17.07 10.27 -10.11
C VAL A 225 16.46 8.97 -9.57
N VAL A 226 17.20 8.26 -8.73
CA VAL A 226 16.72 7.07 -8.03
C VAL A 226 16.02 7.49 -6.74
N PRO A 227 14.72 7.21 -6.57
CA PRO A 227 14.03 7.47 -5.31
C PRO A 227 14.75 6.79 -4.14
N GLU A 228 14.75 7.43 -2.98
CA GLU A 228 15.30 6.88 -1.73
C GLU A 228 16.84 6.69 -1.71
N LYS A 229 17.55 7.08 -2.76
CA LYS A 229 19.02 7.05 -2.82
C LYS A 229 19.59 8.38 -3.32
N ASN A 230 20.80 8.72 -2.89
CA ASN A 230 21.57 9.80 -3.50
C ASN A 230 22.27 9.30 -4.77
N ALA A 231 21.48 8.83 -5.74
CA ALA A 231 21.99 8.28 -6.99
C ALA A 231 21.14 8.75 -8.19
N ILE A 232 21.80 8.87 -9.33
CA ILE A 232 21.23 9.14 -10.66
C ILE A 232 21.41 7.89 -11.52
#